data_AF-A0A0Q8QWB7-F1
#
_entry.id   AF-A0A0Q8QWB7-F1
#
_cell.length_a   1.000
_cell.length_b   1.000
_cell.length_c   1.000
_cell.angle_alpha   90.00
_cell.angle_beta   90.00
_cell.angle_gamma   90.00
#
_symmetry.space_group_name_H-M   'P 1'
#
loop_
_entity.id
_entity.type
_entity.pdbx_description
1 polymer ?
#
loop_
_entity_poly.entity_id
_entity_poly.type
_entity_poly.pdbx_seq_one_letter_code
_entity_poly.pdbx_strand_id
1 'polypeptide(L)'
;MTYNRQFEHFVDNDPNKVRGYVAYGLYKESKRQWIQQQTAANGGTPPTVAEVESHVSSYTPALKDSLINSAESVLAAFADEAISAAKPGIVEATLRGSTANTIWLGILTNTIYTLLLVALVLVLKFAGVDILGILGTAA
;
A
#
# COMPACT_ATOMS: atom_id res chain seq x y z
N MET A 1 -15.80 33.14 -17.46
CA MET A 1 -16.53 33.42 -16.20
C MET A 1 -15.81 32.66 -15.10
N THR A 2 -15.17 33.36 -14.18
CA THR A 2 -14.52 32.75 -13.01
C THR A 2 -15.60 32.48 -11.97
N TYR A 3 -15.98 31.21 -11.79
CA TYR A 3 -17.04 30.84 -10.85
C TYR A 3 -16.49 30.72 -9.43
N ASN A 4 -15.28 30.18 -9.27
CA ASN A 4 -14.62 30.07 -7.97
C ASN A 4 -13.10 30.12 -8.12
N ARG A 5 -12.53 31.30 -7.87
CA ARG A 5 -11.09 31.57 -8.04
C ARG A 5 -10.18 30.64 -7.23
N GLN A 6 -10.60 30.19 -6.05
CA GLN A 6 -9.78 29.28 -5.23
C GLN A 6 -9.86 27.85 -5.76
N PHE A 7 -11.03 27.42 -6.26
CA PHE A 7 -11.16 26.13 -6.92
C PHE A 7 -10.31 26.06 -8.18
N GLU A 8 -10.37 27.09 -9.03
CA GLU A 8 -9.57 27.18 -10.24
C GLU A 8 -8.06 27.11 -9.91
N HIS A 9 -7.64 27.77 -8.84
CA HIS A 9 -6.26 27.76 -8.39
C HIS A 9 -5.80 26.37 -7.90
N PHE A 10 -6.58 25.70 -7.06
CA PHE A 10 -6.18 24.41 -6.49
C PHE A 10 -6.43 23.23 -7.42
N VAL A 11 -7.50 23.25 -8.21
CA VAL A 11 -7.97 22.08 -8.97
C VAL A 11 -7.69 22.25 -10.46
N ASP A 12 -8.10 23.35 -11.08
CA ASP A 12 -8.01 23.49 -12.54
C ASP A 12 -6.57 23.68 -13.01
N ASN A 13 -5.77 24.43 -12.25
CA ASN A 13 -4.35 24.67 -12.54
C ASN A 13 -3.42 23.53 -12.11
N ASP A 14 -3.90 22.58 -11.29
CA ASP A 14 -3.09 21.43 -10.87
C ASP A 14 -3.18 20.30 -11.91
N PRO A 15 -2.05 19.77 -12.43
CA PRO A 15 -2.05 18.61 -13.31
C PRO A 15 -2.55 17.33 -12.61
N ASN A 16 -2.36 17.21 -11.30
CA ASN A 16 -2.91 16.14 -10.48
C ASN A 16 -4.21 16.61 -9.82
N LYS A 17 -5.34 16.27 -10.46
CA LYS A 17 -6.68 16.66 -9.98
C LYS A 17 -6.99 16.14 -8.58
N VAL A 18 -6.52 14.94 -8.22
CA VAL A 18 -6.75 14.37 -6.89
C VAL A 18 -6.04 15.20 -5.82
N ARG A 19 -4.77 15.55 -6.05
CA ARG A 19 -4.04 16.47 -5.15
C ARG A 19 -4.77 17.81 -5.04
N GLY A 20 -5.21 18.36 -6.17
CA GLY A 20 -5.96 19.61 -6.20
C GLY A 20 -7.26 19.56 -5.40
N TYR A 21 -8.03 18.47 -5.50
CA TYR A 21 -9.25 18.28 -4.71
C TYR A 21 -8.97 18.18 -3.22
N VAL A 22 -7.94 17.44 -2.82
CA VAL A 22 -7.53 17.34 -1.41
C VAL A 22 -7.08 18.71 -0.90
N ALA A 23 -6.26 19.44 -1.65
CA ALA A 23 -5.82 20.80 -1.29
C ALA A 23 -7.01 21.76 -1.13
N TYR A 24 -7.98 21.71 -2.04
CA TYR A 24 -9.21 22.48 -1.94
C TYR A 24 -10.05 22.09 -0.72
N GLY A 25 -10.12 20.79 -0.39
CA GLY A 25 -10.76 20.30 0.82
C GLY A 25 -10.11 20.85 2.09
N LEU A 26 -8.78 20.81 2.16
CA LEU A 26 -8.00 21.38 3.27
C LEU A 26 -8.21 22.90 3.40
N TYR A 27 -8.27 23.62 2.29
CA TYR A 27 -8.63 25.04 2.28
C TYR A 27 -10.01 25.30 2.91
N LYS A 28 -11.02 24.51 2.52
CA LYS A 28 -12.39 24.64 3.05
C LYS A 28 -12.48 24.28 4.53
N GLU A 29 -11.75 23.27 4.96
CA GLU A 29 -11.63 22.88 6.35
C GLU A 29 -11.02 24.02 7.18
N SER A 30 -9.88 24.57 6.75
CA SER A 30 -9.22 25.71 7.39
C SER A 30 -10.14 26.93 7.47
N LYS A 31 -10.84 27.26 6.39
CA LYS A 31 -11.82 28.37 6.39
C LYS A 31 -12.94 28.14 7.41
N ARG A 32 -13.46 26.91 7.52
CA ARG A 32 -14.50 26.58 8.51
C ARG A 32 -13.99 26.75 9.94
N GLN A 33 -12.79 26.25 10.22
CA GLN A 33 -12.16 26.37 11.53
C GLN A 33 -11.94 27.84 11.91
N TRP A 34 -11.45 28.65 10.98
CA TRP A 34 -11.29 30.09 11.22
C TRP A 34 -12.63 30.77 11.56
N ILE A 35 -13.71 30.49 10.81
CA ILE A 35 -15.05 31.05 11.11
C ILE A 35 -15.49 30.64 12.52
N GLN A 36 -15.33 29.36 12.89
CA GLN A 36 -15.72 28.87 14.22
C GLN A 36 -14.92 29.57 15.33
N GLN A 37 -13.61 29.70 15.17
CA GLN A 37 -12.72 30.36 16.13
C GLN A 37 -13.06 31.84 16.28
N GLN A 38 -13.25 32.55 15.16
CA GLN A 38 -13.58 33.97 15.19
C GLN A 38 -14.97 34.21 15.78
N THR A 39 -15.94 33.35 15.47
CA THR A 39 -17.29 33.41 16.07
C THR A 39 -17.23 33.21 17.58
N ALA A 40 -16.43 32.26 18.05
CA ALA A 40 -16.22 32.04 19.49
C ALA A 40 -15.52 33.25 20.15
N ALA A 41 -14.52 33.84 19.48
CA ALA A 41 -13.84 35.04 19.96
C ALA A 41 -14.78 36.26 20.04
N ASN A 42 -15.74 36.37 19.12
CA ASN A 42 -16.75 37.43 19.08
C ASN A 42 -17.98 37.13 19.95
N GLY A 43 -17.87 36.22 20.94
CA GLY A 43 -18.94 35.91 21.88
C GLY A 43 -20.16 35.22 21.25
N GLY A 44 -19.97 34.49 20.15
CA GLY A 44 -21.03 33.80 19.40
C GLY A 44 -21.55 34.56 18.18
N THR A 45 -21.02 35.75 17.91
CA THR A 45 -21.42 36.55 16.74
C THR A 45 -20.59 36.17 15.51
N PRO A 46 -21.19 35.98 14.33
CA PRO A 46 -20.44 35.71 13.09
C PRO A 46 -19.41 36.80 12.76
N PRO A 47 -18.35 36.48 12.00
CA PRO A 47 -17.35 37.46 11.58
C PRO A 47 -17.97 38.57 10.73
N THR A 48 -17.56 39.80 10.98
CA THR A 48 -17.90 40.97 10.19
C THR A 48 -17.24 40.91 8.80
N VAL A 49 -17.76 41.69 7.87
CA VAL A 49 -17.21 41.76 6.50
C VAL A 49 -15.74 42.19 6.50
N ALA A 50 -15.38 43.16 7.35
CA ALA A 50 -13.99 43.64 7.46
C ALA A 50 -13.03 42.54 7.97
N GLU A 51 -13.45 41.72 8.93
CA GLU A 51 -12.66 40.59 9.42
C GLU A 51 -12.50 39.51 8.34
N VAL A 52 -13.57 39.24 7.57
CA VAL A 52 -13.52 38.30 6.44
C VAL A 52 -12.56 38.79 5.36
N GLU A 53 -12.61 40.07 4.99
CA GLU A 53 -11.71 40.64 4.00
C GLU A 53 -10.25 40.60 4.47
N SER A 54 -10.00 40.92 5.74
CA SER A 54 -8.66 40.80 6.34
C SER A 54 -8.16 39.36 6.26
N HIS A 55 -8.99 38.38 6.61
CA HIS A 55 -8.61 36.98 6.53
C HIS A 55 -8.37 36.53 5.08
N VAL A 56 -9.24 36.90 4.13
CA VAL A 56 -9.04 36.59 2.71
C VAL A 56 -7.74 37.22 2.18
N SER A 57 -7.38 38.42 2.63
CA SER A 57 -6.12 39.07 2.25
C SER A 57 -4.87 38.37 2.79
N SER A 58 -4.98 37.67 3.93
CA SER A 58 -3.90 36.87 4.50
C SER A 58 -3.57 35.59 3.71
N TYR A 59 -4.42 35.19 2.76
CA TYR A 59 -4.19 34.04 1.89
C TYR A 59 -3.16 34.37 0.78
N THR A 60 -1.90 34.39 1.18
CA THR A 60 -0.75 34.58 0.28
C THR A 60 -0.53 33.36 -0.61
N PRO A 61 0.18 33.51 -1.75
CA PRO A 61 0.58 32.37 -2.59
C PRO A 61 1.31 31.27 -1.79
N ALA A 62 2.20 31.65 -0.88
CA ALA A 62 2.93 30.70 -0.04
C ALA A 62 2.01 29.83 0.85
N LEU A 63 0.91 30.39 1.36
CA LEU A 63 -0.07 29.61 2.13
C LEU A 63 -0.82 28.62 1.23
N LYS A 64 -1.07 28.99 -0.04
CA LYS A 64 -1.70 28.08 -1.00
C LYS A 64 -0.77 26.93 -1.39
N ASP A 65 0.50 27.22 -1.61
CA ASP A 65 1.51 26.19 -1.88
C ASP A 65 1.66 25.24 -0.67
N SER A 66 1.60 25.78 0.55
CA SER A 66 1.59 24.98 1.78
C SER A 66 0.41 24.00 1.84
N LEU A 67 -0.79 24.41 1.40
CA LEU A 67 -1.96 23.52 1.32
C LEU A 67 -1.80 22.44 0.25
N ILE A 68 -1.15 22.74 -0.88
CA ILE A 68 -0.82 21.75 -1.91
C ILE A 68 0.17 20.72 -1.37
N ASN A 69 1.24 21.17 -0.71
CA ASN A 69 2.22 20.28 -0.09
C ASN A 69 1.61 19.42 1.03
N SER A 70 0.69 19.99 1.79
CA SER A 70 -0.08 19.25 2.80
C SER A 70 -0.96 18.18 2.15
N ALA A 71 -1.62 18.50 1.04
CA ALA A 71 -2.40 17.53 0.28
C ALA A 71 -1.56 16.38 -0.27
N GLU A 72 -0.36 16.69 -0.77
CA GLU A 72 0.60 15.68 -1.22
C GLU A 72 1.03 14.75 -0.07
N SER A 73 1.28 15.32 1.11
CA SER A 73 1.63 14.54 2.31
C SER A 73 0.49 13.63 2.77
N VAL A 74 -0.76 14.12 2.75
CA VAL A 74 -1.95 13.32 3.07
C VAL A 74 -2.12 12.17 2.08
N LEU A 75 -1.93 12.43 0.78
CA LEU A 75 -2.03 11.39 -0.25
C LEU A 75 -0.90 10.35 -0.13
N ALA A 76 0.31 10.77 0.20
CA ALA A 76 1.42 9.86 0.45
C ALA A 76 1.12 8.93 1.64
N ALA A 77 0.65 9.48 2.76
CA ALA A 77 0.26 8.70 3.93
C ALA A 77 -0.87 7.70 3.61
N PHE A 78 -1.88 8.13 2.86
CA PHE A 78 -2.94 7.23 2.40
C PHE A 78 -2.43 6.12 1.49
N ALA A 79 -1.50 6.43 0.58
CA ALA A 79 -0.89 5.43 -0.30
C ALA A 79 -0.11 4.38 0.50
N ASP A 80 0.66 4.80 1.51
CA ASP A 80 1.42 3.90 2.39
C ASP A 80 0.48 2.97 3.18
N GLU A 81 -0.63 3.50 3.68
CA GLU A 81 -1.66 2.72 4.37
C GLU A 81 -2.33 1.71 3.43
N ALA A 82 -2.71 2.15 2.23
CA ALA A 82 -3.32 1.29 1.22
C ALA A 82 -2.39 0.15 0.78
N ILE A 83 -1.09 0.45 0.58
CA ILE A 83 -0.07 -0.56 0.28
C ILE A 83 0.09 -1.54 1.45
N SER A 84 0.15 -1.03 2.68
CA SER A 84 0.30 -1.85 3.89
C SER A 84 -0.89 -2.79 4.08
N ALA A 85 -2.11 -2.31 3.81
CA ALA A 85 -3.33 -3.12 3.86
C ALA A 85 -3.37 -4.20 2.76
N ALA A 86 -2.83 -3.90 1.56
CA ALA A 86 -2.78 -4.85 0.44
C ALA A 86 -1.66 -5.89 0.56
N LYS A 87 -0.55 -5.55 1.24
CA LYS A 87 0.64 -6.40 1.42
C LYS A 87 0.34 -7.85 1.86
N PRO A 88 -0.48 -8.15 2.88
CA PRO A 88 -0.75 -9.53 3.28
C PRO A 88 -1.38 -10.36 2.15
N GLY A 89 -2.31 -9.79 1.38
CA GLY A 89 -2.94 -10.49 0.25
C GLY A 89 -1.96 -10.80 -0.87
N ILE A 90 -1.02 -9.89 -1.15
CA ILE A 90 0.05 -10.10 -2.15
C ILE A 90 0.99 -11.23 -1.70
N VAL A 91 1.39 -11.24 -0.42
CA VAL A 91 2.26 -12.29 0.15
C VAL A 91 1.57 -13.64 0.07
N GLU A 92 0.30 -13.72 0.47
CA GLU A 92 -0.48 -14.94 0.42
C GLU A 92 -0.61 -15.48 -1.01
N ALA A 93 -0.96 -14.62 -1.97
CA ALA A 93 -1.06 -15.00 -3.38
C ALA A 93 0.29 -15.52 -3.93
N THR A 94 1.39 -14.87 -3.55
CA THR A 94 2.75 -15.25 -3.99
C THR A 94 3.17 -16.60 -3.40
N LEU A 95 2.91 -16.83 -2.11
CA LEU A 95 3.25 -18.09 -1.43
C LEU A 95 2.43 -19.25 -2.00
N ARG A 96 1.11 -19.10 -2.19
CA ARG A 96 0.26 -20.17 -2.75
C ARG A 96 0.73 -20.63 -4.13
N GLY A 97 1.18 -19.71 -4.99
CA GLY A 97 1.67 -20.05 -6.33
C GLY A 97 2.98 -20.86 -6.33
N SER A 98 3.89 -20.59 -5.40
CA SER A 98 5.19 -21.26 -5.32
C SER A 98 5.15 -22.58 -4.54
N THR A 99 4.38 -22.63 -3.45
CA THR A 99 4.39 -23.76 -2.52
C THR A 99 3.83 -25.05 -3.15
N ALA A 100 2.74 -24.97 -3.91
CA ALA A 100 2.11 -26.18 -4.49
C ALA A 100 3.03 -26.90 -5.48
N ASN A 101 3.64 -26.17 -6.42
CA ASN A 101 4.55 -26.74 -7.41
C ASN A 101 5.85 -27.24 -6.76
N THR A 102 6.37 -26.52 -5.76
CA THR A 102 7.58 -26.92 -5.05
C THR A 102 7.37 -28.21 -4.23
N ILE A 103 6.23 -28.34 -3.55
CA ILE A 103 5.87 -29.57 -2.82
C ILE A 103 5.71 -30.73 -3.81
N TRP A 104 4.98 -30.54 -4.92
CA TRP A 104 4.80 -31.60 -5.93
C TRP A 104 6.11 -32.06 -6.56
N LEU A 105 7.01 -31.13 -6.88
CA LEU A 105 8.33 -31.45 -7.42
C LEU A 105 9.18 -32.22 -6.39
N GLY A 106 9.12 -31.82 -5.11
CA GLY A 106 9.80 -32.51 -4.02
C GLY A 106 9.31 -33.95 -3.83
N ILE A 107 8.00 -34.15 -3.82
CA ILE A 107 7.38 -35.48 -3.75
C ILE A 107 7.83 -36.34 -4.93
N LEU A 108 7.71 -35.83 -6.17
CA LEU A 108 8.06 -36.57 -7.38
C LEU A 108 9.55 -36.95 -7.42
N THR A 109 10.43 -36.03 -7.01
CA THR A 109 11.87 -36.28 -6.93
C THR A 109 12.18 -37.39 -5.92
N ASN A 110 11.58 -37.34 -4.74
CA ASN A 110 11.80 -38.36 -3.71
C ASN A 110 11.24 -39.73 -4.12
N THR A 111 10.08 -39.75 -4.79
CA THR A 111 9.51 -40.98 -5.35
C THR A 111 10.43 -41.58 -6.40
N ILE A 112 10.94 -40.79 -7.34
CA ILE A 112 11.88 -41.26 -8.38
C ILE A 112 13.16 -41.78 -7.75
N TYR A 113 13.73 -41.05 -6.79
CA TYR A 113 14.93 -41.47 -6.07
C TYR A 113 14.73 -42.82 -5.36
N THR A 114 13.60 -42.99 -4.67
CA THR A 114 13.25 -44.23 -3.99
C THR A 114 13.07 -45.37 -4.98
N LEU A 115 12.40 -45.14 -6.10
CA LEU A 115 12.22 -46.15 -7.16
C LEU A 115 13.56 -46.55 -7.80
N LEU A 116 14.47 -45.60 -8.00
CA LEU A 116 15.81 -45.88 -8.50
C LEU A 116 16.62 -46.75 -7.52
N LEU A 117 16.56 -46.47 -6.22
CA LEU A 117 17.20 -47.30 -5.20
C LEU A 117 16.62 -48.72 -5.17
N VAL A 118 15.29 -48.86 -5.22
CA VAL A 118 14.64 -50.18 -5.29
C VAL A 118 15.05 -50.92 -6.56
N ALA A 119 15.05 -50.25 -7.71
CA ALA A 119 15.48 -50.85 -8.98
C ALA A 119 16.95 -51.30 -8.93
N LEU A 120 17.83 -50.48 -8.36
CA LEU A 120 19.24 -50.82 -8.16
C LEU A 120 19.39 -52.09 -7.31
N VAL A 121 18.68 -52.18 -6.18
CA VAL A 121 18.69 -53.35 -5.31
C VAL A 121 18.18 -54.60 -6.05
N LEU A 122 17.12 -54.47 -6.85
CA LEU A 122 16.60 -55.57 -7.67
C LEU A 122 17.63 -56.05 -8.71
N VAL A 123 18.28 -55.12 -9.43
CA VAL A 123 19.33 -55.45 -10.40
C VAL A 123 20.49 -56.18 -9.72
N LEU A 124 20.95 -55.71 -8.57
CA LEU A 124 22.02 -56.33 -7.81
C LEU A 124 21.64 -57.75 -7.34
N LYS A 125 20.40 -57.92 -6.88
CA LYS A 125 19.84 -59.24 -6.54
C LYS A 125 19.81 -60.18 -7.75
N PHE A 126 19.38 -59.71 -8.91
CA PHE A 126 19.37 -60.52 -10.15
C PHE A 126 20.79 -60.83 -10.67
N ALA A 127 21.75 -59.94 -10.42
CA ALA A 127 23.16 -60.16 -10.74
C ALA A 127 23.86 -61.15 -9.78
N GLY A 128 23.14 -61.70 -8.79
CA GLY A 128 23.67 -62.67 -7.82
C GLY A 128 24.49 -62.06 -6.69
N VAL A 129 24.49 -60.73 -6.56
CA VAL A 129 25.12 -60.02 -5.44
C VAL A 129 24.07 -59.87 -4.34
N ASP A 130 24.07 -60.77 -3.37
CA ASP A 130 23.13 -60.73 -2.25
C ASP A 130 23.60 -59.75 -1.16
N ILE A 131 23.32 -58.47 -1.38
CA ILE A 131 23.72 -57.38 -0.47
C ILE A 131 22.94 -57.45 0.86
N LEU A 132 21.70 -57.95 0.83
CA LEU A 132 20.89 -58.15 2.04
C LEU A 132 21.42 -59.31 2.88
N GLY A 133 21.91 -60.38 2.23
CA GLY A 133 22.63 -61.45 2.91
C GLY A 133 23.92 -60.95 3.58
N ILE A 134 24.74 -60.16 2.87
CA ILE A 134 26.02 -59.65 3.37
C ILE A 134 25.84 -58.67 4.55
N LEU A 135 24.88 -57.75 4.48
CA LEU A 135 24.59 -56.81 5.58
C LEU A 135 23.90 -57.49 6.77
N GLY A 136 23.05 -58.50 6.52
CA GLY A 136 22.42 -59.29 7.59
C GLY A 136 23.39 -60.21 8.34
N THR A 137 24.52 -60.58 7.73
CA THR A 137 25.61 -61.31 8.39
C THR A 137 26.63 -60.41 9.11
N ALA A 138 26.58 -59.10 8.88
CA ALA A 138 27.50 -58.11 9.47
C ALA A 138 26.91 -57.36 10.68
N ALA A 139 25.69 -57.71 11.12
CA ALA A 139 25.05 -57.27 12.36
C ALA A 139 24.98 -58.44 13.35
#